data_AF-A0A1J5NCS2-F1
#
_entry.id   AF-A0A1J5NCS2-F1
#
_cell.length_a   1.000
_cell.length_b   1.000
_cell.length_c   1.000
_cell.angle_alpha   90.00
_cell.angle_beta   90.00
_cell.angle_gamma   90.00
#
_symmetry.space_group_name_H-M   'P 1'
#
loop_
_entity.id
_entity.type
_entity.pdbx_description
1 polymer ?
#
loop_
_entity_poly.entity_id
_entity_poly.type
_entity_poly.pdbx_seq_one_letter_code
_entity_poly.pdbx_strand_id
1 'polypeptide(L)'
;MNDVIEYLIDGTSGLAPGDVSGSAVIVGVCSKGTVGKAYLLGKRSDLTERLGTGPLVDRLRDVFATGGQEPTVIAVPVEGLPGGYIGNVGHTGSGPDAAVSGVAGANADAVVQIVVAGQLGTATYKLSLDGGETWGNATATPANGQIILGESGAVLTLAEGAHVENDAYAVTVRGPIGPVKRIGAGPTITVTGTVKAGAEVVLLVTGAGGRNVGTYQLSEDGGDNWGPVRTIPVDGAIPVSSTGVTVTVPDEDLTLGTEYHCRLNAPVPSITAVMGALETPLALYDPEFVYIVGPSDAVDWAACGVRADELWNQHRPTYIKTEFRLPYDGEDLNDWVAAWKTERARYSHRFVQSIAAFGEVSDSTGLRRLRNWGGLQCGRVLSIPVHRATGRVSDGPVSQGTLPDGWVENGIHEALEDAGAVSAKMYAGLSGVYWGDSRTLAEPTSDYRYEEILRVVFKAVRLARIAALKSMYDEAGDPALEGNASGLAYLKGSIENALDTMTKATPREMVGYVVAIPSGQDIVNNGVGVEQTLIGVPIIRKIKLFSNFTYAGSNFDPRLKEVA
;
A
#
# COMPACT_ATOMS: atom_id res chain seq x y z
N MET A 1 -22.47 54.61 8.57
CA MET A 1 -21.85 53.81 9.64
C MET A 1 -20.65 53.16 8.98
N ASN A 2 -19.50 53.81 9.11
CA ASN A 2 -18.26 53.36 8.48
C ASN A 2 -17.64 52.36 9.45
N ASP A 3 -17.70 51.09 9.08
CA ASP A 3 -17.16 50.01 9.90
C ASP A 3 -15.92 49.42 9.22
N VAL A 4 -15.04 48.84 10.04
CA VAL A 4 -13.83 48.16 9.61
C VAL A 4 -14.21 46.70 9.32
N ILE A 5 -14.17 46.31 8.06
CA ILE A 5 -14.36 44.91 7.66
C ILE A 5 -12.99 44.33 7.34
N GLU A 6 -12.52 43.44 8.21
CA GLU A 6 -11.33 42.63 7.99
C GLU A 6 -11.69 41.41 7.13
N TYR A 7 -10.95 41.23 6.03
CA TYR A 7 -10.95 39.99 5.27
C TYR A 7 -9.65 39.26 5.55
N LEU A 8 -9.73 38.14 6.25
CA LEU A 8 -8.62 37.19 6.34
C LEU A 8 -8.63 36.36 5.05
N ILE A 9 -7.83 36.77 4.07
CA ILE A 9 -7.49 35.91 2.93
C ILE A 9 -6.24 35.15 3.34
N ASP A 10 -6.41 33.90 3.75
CA ASP A 10 -5.29 32.97 4.02
C ASP A 10 -4.58 32.64 2.70
N GLY A 11 -3.62 33.51 2.35
CA GLY A 11 -2.58 33.20 1.40
C GLY A 11 -1.48 32.41 2.08
N THR A 12 -1.62 31.07 2.11
CA THR A 12 -0.52 30.15 2.43
C THR A 12 0.17 30.45 3.77
N SER A 13 -0.57 30.50 4.88
CA SER A 13 0.03 30.51 6.23
C SER A 13 -0.68 29.52 7.14
N GLY A 14 -0.42 28.23 6.89
CA GLY A 14 -0.94 27.11 7.69
C GLY A 14 0.12 26.07 8.07
N LEU A 15 1.37 26.21 7.63
CA LEU A 15 2.50 25.50 8.20
C LEU A 15 3.32 26.51 8.99
N ALA A 16 2.87 26.80 10.20
CA ALA A 16 3.82 27.25 11.22
C ALA A 16 5.02 26.28 11.20
N PRO A 17 6.27 26.73 11.35
CA PRO A 17 7.44 25.84 11.42
C PRO A 17 7.47 24.92 12.66
N GLY A 18 6.33 24.56 13.22
CA GLY A 18 6.16 24.08 14.59
C GLY A 18 5.32 22.83 14.78
N ASP A 19 4.65 22.29 13.76
CA ASP A 19 4.08 20.94 13.84
C ASP A 19 4.65 20.04 12.74
N VAL A 20 5.66 19.26 13.12
CA VAL A 20 6.31 18.25 12.27
C VAL A 20 5.57 16.90 12.32
N SER A 21 4.45 16.82 13.05
CA SER A 21 3.59 15.62 13.05
C SER A 21 2.46 15.74 12.03
N GLY A 22 2.16 14.64 11.33
CA GLY A 22 0.98 14.54 10.46
C GLY A 22 1.13 15.11 9.05
N SER A 23 2.34 15.42 8.57
CA SER A 23 2.57 15.79 7.17
C SER A 23 2.90 14.54 6.34
N ALA A 24 2.16 14.32 5.25
CA ALA A 24 2.36 13.16 4.39
C ALA A 24 2.46 13.54 2.92
N VAL A 25 3.38 12.89 2.21
CA VAL A 25 3.43 12.91 0.74
C VAL A 25 2.77 11.64 0.22
N ILE A 26 1.77 11.78 -0.65
CA ILE A 26 1.10 10.67 -1.32
C ILE A 26 1.46 10.73 -2.80
N VAL A 27 2.13 9.70 -3.31
CA VAL A 27 2.73 9.71 -4.64
C VAL A 27 2.18 8.56 -5.49
N GLY A 28 1.75 8.84 -6.72
CA GLY A 28 1.15 7.83 -7.59
C GLY A 28 0.62 8.35 -8.92
N VAL A 29 0.00 7.46 -9.70
CA VAL A 29 -0.49 7.77 -11.05
C VAL A 29 -1.86 8.45 -11.01
N CYS A 30 -2.03 9.50 -11.82
CA CYS A 30 -3.32 10.15 -12.08
C CYS A 30 -3.41 10.67 -13.53
N SER A 31 -4.61 10.99 -14.00
CA SER A 31 -4.84 11.29 -15.42
C SER A 31 -4.68 12.75 -15.85
N LYS A 32 -4.54 13.71 -14.93
CA LYS A 32 -4.43 15.16 -15.26
C LYS A 32 -3.28 15.90 -14.57
N GLY A 33 -2.78 15.40 -13.43
CA GLY A 33 -1.75 16.09 -12.65
C GLY A 33 -0.41 16.20 -13.39
N THR A 34 0.39 17.22 -13.03
CA THR A 34 1.75 17.38 -13.56
C THR A 34 2.71 16.49 -12.77
N VAL A 35 3.45 15.63 -13.46
CA VAL A 35 4.43 14.72 -12.85
C VAL A 35 5.46 15.51 -12.03
N GLY A 36 5.73 15.05 -10.80
CA GLY A 36 6.69 15.64 -9.88
C GLY A 36 6.27 16.97 -9.23
N LYS A 37 5.09 17.51 -9.60
CA LYS A 37 4.55 18.72 -8.96
C LYS A 37 3.83 18.34 -7.66
N ALA A 38 4.13 19.07 -6.59
CA ALA A 38 3.42 18.95 -5.32
C ALA A 38 2.07 19.69 -5.35
N TYR A 39 1.01 19.00 -4.91
CA TYR A 39 -0.33 19.56 -4.73
C TYR A 39 -0.74 19.45 -3.26
N LEU A 40 -0.91 20.58 -2.58
CA LEU A 40 -1.48 20.60 -1.24
C LEU A 40 -2.99 20.38 -1.33
N LEU A 41 -3.48 19.30 -0.72
CA LEU A 41 -4.88 18.87 -0.81
C LEU A 41 -5.40 18.53 0.58
N GLY A 42 -6.65 18.88 0.82
CA GLY A 42 -7.40 18.48 2.01
C GLY A 42 -8.72 17.82 1.65
N LYS A 43 -9.46 17.39 2.67
CA LYS A 43 -10.72 16.63 2.54
C LYS A 43 -11.77 17.23 1.60
N ARG A 44 -11.80 18.56 1.46
CA ARG A 44 -12.75 19.29 0.60
C ARG A 44 -12.18 19.69 -0.77
N SER A 45 -10.96 19.27 -1.11
CA SER A 45 -10.36 19.58 -2.41
C SER A 45 -11.06 18.83 -3.54
N ASP A 46 -11.30 19.51 -4.66
CA ASP A 46 -11.79 18.83 -5.88
C ASP A 46 -10.65 18.03 -6.52
N LEU A 47 -10.61 16.74 -6.19
CA LEU A 47 -9.60 15.81 -6.71
C LEU A 47 -9.78 15.54 -8.20
N THR A 48 -11.02 15.53 -8.70
CA THR A 48 -11.33 15.20 -10.09
C THR A 48 -10.92 16.34 -11.03
N GLU A 49 -11.10 17.58 -10.59
CA GLU A 49 -10.64 18.75 -11.34
C GLU A 49 -9.11 18.80 -11.37
N ARG A 50 -8.46 18.66 -10.20
CA ARG A 50 -7.00 18.87 -10.05
C ARG A 50 -6.15 17.71 -10.57
N LEU A 51 -6.57 16.48 -10.33
CA LEU A 51 -5.79 15.27 -10.61
C LEU A 51 -6.47 14.32 -11.60
N GLY A 52 -7.78 14.47 -11.83
CA GLY A 52 -8.54 13.61 -12.72
C GLY A 52 -8.95 12.31 -12.05
N THR A 53 -8.59 11.17 -12.65
CA THR A 53 -8.88 9.83 -12.13
C THR A 53 -7.59 9.01 -12.04
N GLY A 54 -7.63 7.89 -11.32
CA GLY A 54 -6.55 6.93 -11.21
C GLY A 54 -6.15 6.61 -9.78
N PRO A 55 -5.19 5.69 -9.59
CA PRO A 55 -4.84 5.15 -8.29
C PRO A 55 -4.52 6.20 -7.24
N LEU A 56 -3.78 7.26 -7.59
CA LEU A 56 -3.48 8.35 -6.64
C LEU A 56 -4.77 9.01 -6.13
N VAL A 57 -5.72 9.26 -7.01
CA VAL A 57 -7.00 9.91 -6.65
C VAL A 57 -7.83 9.01 -5.75
N ASP A 58 -7.88 7.71 -6.06
CA ASP A 58 -8.58 6.71 -5.27
C ASP A 58 -7.97 6.60 -3.86
N ARG A 59 -6.64 6.61 -3.73
CA ARG A 59 -5.96 6.62 -2.43
C ARG A 59 -6.15 7.90 -1.65
N LEU A 60 -6.20 9.05 -2.30
CA LEU A 60 -6.48 10.31 -1.62
C LEU A 60 -7.90 10.31 -1.03
N ARG A 61 -8.89 9.74 -1.72
CA ARG A 61 -10.23 9.54 -1.15
C ARG A 61 -10.19 8.67 0.10
N ASP A 62 -9.46 7.55 0.06
CA ASP A 62 -9.29 6.64 1.20
C ASP A 62 -8.61 7.34 2.40
N VAL A 63 -7.55 8.10 2.12
CA VAL A 63 -6.82 8.91 3.12
C VAL A 63 -7.75 9.92 3.77
N PHE A 64 -8.54 10.67 2.99
CA PHE A 64 -9.45 11.68 3.54
C PHE A 64 -10.69 11.10 4.23
N ALA A 65 -11.07 9.86 3.89
CA ALA A 65 -12.14 9.15 4.58
C ALA A 65 -11.75 8.74 6.01
N THR A 66 -10.46 8.48 6.25
CA THR A 66 -9.94 7.98 7.54
C THR A 66 -9.04 8.98 8.26
N GLY A 67 -8.65 10.08 7.60
CA GLY A 67 -7.76 11.15 8.07
C GLY A 67 -8.30 12.08 9.17
N GLY A 68 -9.44 11.76 9.78
CA GLY A 68 -10.08 12.61 10.79
C GLY A 68 -10.85 13.80 10.20
N GLN A 69 -10.86 14.91 10.93
CA GLN A 69 -11.71 16.08 10.63
C GLN A 69 -11.18 16.90 9.43
N GLU A 70 -9.92 17.33 9.50
CA GLU A 70 -9.31 18.20 8.48
C GLU A 70 -7.92 17.68 8.03
N PRO A 71 -7.83 16.44 7.50
CA PRO A 71 -6.57 15.92 6.97
C PRO A 71 -6.09 16.76 5.79
N THR A 72 -4.79 17.06 5.78
CA THR A 72 -4.08 17.71 4.67
C THR A 72 -2.88 16.87 4.27
N VAL A 73 -2.67 16.68 2.97
CA VAL A 73 -1.55 15.92 2.41
C VAL A 73 -0.97 16.62 1.19
N ILE A 74 0.24 16.22 0.81
CA ILE A 74 0.91 16.65 -0.41
C ILE A 74 0.79 15.52 -1.42
N ALA A 75 -0.06 15.69 -2.45
CA ALA A 75 -0.15 14.74 -3.54
C ALA A 75 0.91 15.02 -4.62
N VAL A 76 1.55 13.97 -5.13
CA VAL A 76 2.58 14.06 -6.17
C VAL A 76 2.23 13.08 -7.30
N PRO A 77 1.84 13.59 -8.49
CA PRO A 77 1.64 12.76 -9.66
C PRO A 77 2.94 12.12 -10.16
N VAL A 78 2.84 10.88 -10.63
CA VAL A 78 3.92 10.13 -11.27
C VAL A 78 3.45 9.60 -12.62
N GLU A 79 4.39 9.44 -13.54
CA GLU A 79 4.15 8.74 -14.80
C GLU A 79 3.76 7.27 -14.53
N GLY A 80 2.69 6.82 -15.18
CA GLY A 80 2.19 5.46 -15.04
C GLY A 80 2.51 4.62 -16.27
N LEU A 81 2.91 3.37 -16.03
CA LEU A 81 2.97 2.33 -17.04
C LEU A 81 1.60 1.64 -17.15
N PRO A 82 1.26 1.04 -18.30
CA PRO A 82 0.09 0.19 -18.43
C PRO A 82 0.08 -0.89 -17.34
N GLY A 83 -1.07 -1.07 -16.69
CA GLY A 83 -1.23 -2.11 -15.68
C GLY A 83 -1.18 -3.53 -16.28
N GLY A 84 -1.17 -4.53 -15.42
CA GLY A 84 -1.16 -5.93 -15.81
C GLY A 84 -0.26 -6.75 -14.91
N TYR A 85 -0.30 -8.07 -15.07
CA TYR A 85 0.52 -8.98 -14.31
C TYR A 85 0.74 -10.31 -15.03
N ILE A 86 1.77 -11.01 -14.59
CA ILE A 86 2.05 -12.39 -14.95
C ILE A 86 1.92 -13.19 -13.64
N GLY A 87 1.01 -14.15 -13.62
CA GLY A 87 0.79 -15.04 -12.48
C GLY A 87 1.97 -15.98 -12.25
N ASN A 88 2.01 -16.59 -11.07
CA ASN A 88 3.00 -17.63 -10.77
C ASN A 88 2.81 -18.85 -11.69
N VAL A 89 3.87 -19.63 -11.85
CA VAL A 89 3.79 -20.88 -12.61
C VAL A 89 3.05 -21.92 -11.78
N GLY A 90 1.90 -22.37 -12.27
CA GLY A 90 1.24 -23.58 -11.78
C GLY A 90 1.86 -24.80 -12.44
N HIS A 91 2.60 -25.62 -11.69
CA HIS A 91 3.19 -26.87 -12.19
C HIS A 91 2.37 -28.07 -11.73
N THR A 92 1.98 -28.91 -12.67
CA THR A 92 1.39 -30.23 -12.41
C THR A 92 2.30 -31.28 -13.02
N GLY A 93 2.91 -32.10 -12.18
CA GLY A 93 3.89 -33.07 -12.65
C GLY A 93 4.92 -33.46 -11.60
N SER A 94 5.96 -34.16 -12.05
CA SER A 94 7.09 -34.57 -11.19
C SER A 94 8.45 -34.22 -11.76
N GLY A 95 8.49 -33.57 -12.93
CA GLY A 95 9.69 -33.03 -13.52
C GLY A 95 10.18 -31.76 -12.81
N PRO A 96 11.22 -31.12 -13.38
CA PRO A 96 11.79 -29.90 -12.83
C PRO A 96 10.79 -28.74 -12.78
N ASP A 97 10.97 -27.83 -11.82
CA ASP A 97 10.19 -26.59 -11.71
C ASP A 97 10.42 -25.65 -12.91
N ALA A 98 9.64 -24.56 -12.97
CA ALA A 98 9.85 -23.50 -13.94
C ALA A 98 9.61 -22.13 -13.31
N ALA A 99 10.25 -21.12 -13.90
CA ALA A 99 10.07 -19.72 -13.54
C ALA A 99 9.46 -18.95 -14.71
N VAL A 100 8.80 -17.83 -14.42
CA VAL A 100 8.26 -16.94 -15.46
C VAL A 100 8.81 -15.54 -15.28
N SER A 101 9.03 -14.86 -16.40
CA SER A 101 9.47 -13.47 -16.45
C SER A 101 8.86 -12.77 -17.65
N GLY A 102 8.99 -11.44 -17.70
CA GLY A 102 8.54 -10.61 -18.81
C GLY A 102 7.65 -9.47 -18.34
N VAL A 103 6.93 -8.89 -19.30
CA VAL A 103 5.96 -7.81 -19.07
C VAL A 103 4.67 -8.23 -19.74
N ALA A 104 3.54 -8.13 -19.03
CA ALA A 104 2.24 -8.51 -19.56
C ALA A 104 1.86 -7.64 -20.77
N GLY A 105 1.84 -8.25 -21.95
CA GLY A 105 1.48 -7.61 -23.22
C GLY A 105 0.04 -7.91 -23.63
N ALA A 106 -0.30 -9.18 -23.78
CA ALA A 106 -1.64 -9.65 -24.14
C ALA A 106 -2.18 -10.66 -23.11
N ASN A 107 -3.50 -10.68 -22.94
CA ASN A 107 -4.16 -11.67 -22.09
C ASN A 107 -3.92 -13.08 -22.65
N ALA A 108 -3.51 -14.01 -21.79
CA ALA A 108 -3.35 -15.41 -22.14
C ALA A 108 -3.56 -16.29 -20.92
N ASP A 109 -4.12 -17.48 -21.13
CA ASP A 109 -4.08 -18.58 -20.18
C ASP A 109 -3.14 -19.63 -20.77
N ALA A 110 -1.83 -19.41 -20.59
CA ALA A 110 -0.82 -20.18 -21.28
C ALA A 110 -0.61 -21.53 -20.58
N VAL A 111 -0.58 -22.61 -21.36
CA VAL A 111 -0.24 -23.96 -20.87
C VAL A 111 0.85 -24.55 -21.75
N VAL A 112 1.99 -24.86 -21.14
CA VAL A 112 3.07 -25.63 -21.76
C VAL A 112 2.96 -27.07 -21.25
N GLN A 113 2.66 -28.02 -22.15
CA GLN A 113 2.61 -29.44 -21.80
C GLN A 113 3.76 -30.19 -22.47
N ILE A 114 4.51 -30.96 -21.68
CA ILE A 114 5.56 -31.85 -22.18
C ILE A 114 4.92 -33.07 -22.86
N VAL A 115 5.27 -33.28 -24.12
CA VAL A 115 4.73 -34.35 -24.97
C VAL A 115 5.67 -35.54 -25.03
N VAL A 116 6.98 -35.30 -25.03
CA VAL A 116 7.99 -36.36 -24.99
C VAL A 116 9.00 -36.01 -23.91
N ALA A 117 9.20 -36.93 -22.98
CA ALA A 117 10.17 -36.79 -21.88
C ALA A 117 11.62 -36.70 -22.39
N GLY A 118 12.48 -36.01 -21.64
CA GLY A 118 13.90 -35.86 -22.00
C GLY A 118 14.56 -34.65 -21.35
N GLN A 119 15.81 -34.40 -21.72
CA GLN A 119 16.53 -33.19 -21.32
C GLN A 119 16.08 -32.00 -22.17
N LEU A 120 16.36 -30.77 -21.70
CA LEU A 120 16.23 -29.56 -22.53
C LEU A 120 16.95 -29.74 -23.89
N GLY A 121 16.34 -29.28 -24.97
CA GLY A 121 16.83 -29.51 -26.34
C GLY A 121 16.35 -30.81 -26.98
N THR A 122 15.86 -31.78 -26.19
CA THR A 122 15.45 -33.11 -26.68
C THR A 122 14.01 -33.46 -26.33
N ALA A 123 13.56 -33.10 -25.12
CA ALA A 123 12.15 -33.18 -24.75
C ALA A 123 11.32 -32.30 -25.69
N THR A 124 10.08 -32.68 -25.97
CA THR A 124 9.18 -31.87 -26.78
C THR A 124 8.02 -31.35 -25.96
N TYR A 125 7.51 -30.18 -26.34
CA TYR A 125 6.37 -29.53 -25.71
C TYR A 125 5.37 -29.05 -26.77
N LYS A 126 4.12 -28.87 -26.36
CA LYS A 126 3.10 -28.11 -27.09
C LYS A 126 2.64 -26.94 -26.21
N LEU A 127 2.26 -25.84 -26.87
CA LEU A 127 1.81 -24.62 -26.22
C LEU A 127 0.35 -24.36 -26.56
N SER A 128 -0.44 -24.03 -25.53
CA SER A 128 -1.77 -23.44 -25.62
C SER A 128 -1.73 -22.03 -25.02
N LEU A 129 -2.55 -21.11 -25.53
CA LEU A 129 -2.72 -19.75 -25.00
C LEU A 129 -4.14 -19.49 -24.44
N ASP A 130 -5.00 -20.50 -24.49
CA ASP A 130 -6.43 -20.48 -24.17
C ASP A 130 -6.81 -21.57 -23.15
N GLY A 131 -5.92 -21.85 -22.20
CA GLY A 131 -6.20 -22.79 -21.10
C GLY A 131 -6.25 -24.26 -21.53
N GLY A 132 -5.73 -24.59 -22.70
CA GLY A 132 -5.70 -25.96 -23.24
C GLY A 132 -6.83 -26.29 -24.20
N GLU A 133 -7.64 -25.32 -24.63
CA GLU A 133 -8.69 -25.52 -25.64
C GLU A 133 -8.09 -25.78 -27.03
N THR A 134 -7.09 -24.98 -27.42
CA THR A 134 -6.34 -25.17 -28.66
C THR A 134 -4.85 -25.33 -28.39
N TRP A 135 -4.19 -26.14 -29.23
CA TRP A 135 -2.79 -26.49 -29.07
C TRP A 135 -2.01 -26.22 -30.36
N GLY A 136 -0.85 -25.59 -30.21
CA GLY A 136 0.17 -25.55 -31.24
C GLY A 136 0.80 -26.93 -31.47
N ASN A 137 1.60 -27.02 -32.53
CA ASN A 137 2.35 -28.23 -32.85
C ASN A 137 3.40 -28.54 -31.77
N ALA A 138 3.70 -29.82 -31.59
CA ALA A 138 4.78 -30.25 -30.71
C ALA A 138 6.14 -29.80 -31.29
N THR A 139 6.96 -29.17 -30.46
CA THR A 139 8.30 -28.68 -30.81
C THR A 139 9.31 -29.06 -29.73
N ALA A 140 10.60 -29.13 -30.07
CA ALA A 140 11.63 -29.41 -29.08
C ALA A 140 11.74 -28.25 -28.08
N THR A 141 11.89 -28.58 -26.80
CA THR A 141 12.24 -27.62 -25.74
C THR A 141 13.54 -26.90 -26.10
N PRO A 142 13.62 -25.57 -25.96
CA PRO A 142 14.87 -24.86 -26.23
C PRO A 142 15.98 -25.29 -25.28
N ALA A 143 17.23 -25.30 -25.76
CA ALA A 143 18.38 -25.72 -24.94
C ALA A 143 18.63 -24.80 -23.73
N ASN A 144 18.19 -23.54 -23.80
CA ASN A 144 18.22 -22.59 -22.69
C ASN A 144 16.94 -22.63 -21.82
N GLY A 145 16.01 -23.55 -22.07
CA GLY A 145 14.76 -23.71 -21.33
C GLY A 145 13.71 -22.61 -21.55
N GLN A 146 14.00 -21.58 -22.36
CA GLN A 146 13.15 -20.40 -22.50
C GLN A 146 12.10 -20.57 -23.59
N ILE A 147 10.83 -20.60 -23.20
CA ILE A 147 9.67 -20.71 -24.06
C ILE A 147 8.90 -19.40 -24.02
N ILE A 148 8.79 -18.74 -25.18
CA ILE A 148 7.99 -17.53 -25.36
C ILE A 148 6.51 -17.92 -25.40
N LEU A 149 5.69 -17.30 -24.56
CA LEU A 149 4.26 -17.60 -24.44
C LEU A 149 3.45 -16.77 -25.44
N GLY A 150 3.74 -16.92 -26.73
CA GLY A 150 3.07 -16.19 -27.81
C GLY A 150 3.20 -14.67 -27.69
N GLU A 151 2.10 -13.96 -27.96
CA GLU A 151 2.03 -12.49 -27.87
C GLU A 151 1.79 -11.97 -26.44
N SER A 152 1.73 -12.86 -25.44
CA SER A 152 1.47 -12.47 -24.05
C SER A 152 2.58 -11.62 -23.43
N GLY A 153 3.79 -11.63 -24.01
CA GLY A 153 4.98 -10.94 -23.47
C GLY A 153 5.66 -11.68 -22.31
N ALA A 154 5.12 -12.83 -21.89
CA ALA A 154 5.71 -13.69 -20.87
C ALA A 154 6.65 -14.75 -21.48
N VAL A 155 7.70 -15.09 -20.73
CA VAL A 155 8.67 -16.14 -21.06
C VAL A 155 8.71 -17.13 -19.89
N LEU A 156 8.31 -18.37 -20.16
CA LEU A 156 8.49 -19.49 -19.25
C LEU A 156 9.93 -20.01 -19.39
N THR A 157 10.65 -20.13 -18.28
CA THR A 157 11.98 -20.74 -18.23
C THR A 157 11.90 -22.03 -17.44
N LEU A 158 11.99 -23.15 -18.15
CA LEU A 158 12.08 -24.48 -17.56
C LEU A 158 13.44 -24.63 -16.83
N ALA A 159 13.43 -25.15 -15.61
CA ALA A 159 14.67 -25.46 -14.91
C ALA A 159 15.42 -26.62 -15.58
N GLU A 160 16.74 -26.67 -15.40
CA GLU A 160 17.56 -27.77 -15.91
C GLU A 160 17.12 -29.12 -15.31
N GLY A 161 17.07 -30.15 -16.13
CA GLY A 161 16.77 -31.52 -15.71
C GLY A 161 16.04 -32.34 -16.77
N ALA A 162 15.70 -33.58 -16.40
CA ALA A 162 14.90 -34.45 -17.23
C ALA A 162 13.41 -34.12 -17.05
N HIS A 163 12.80 -33.51 -18.06
CA HIS A 163 11.36 -33.26 -18.09
C HIS A 163 10.60 -34.56 -18.33
N VAL A 164 9.45 -34.66 -17.69
CA VAL A 164 8.59 -35.85 -17.67
C VAL A 164 7.42 -35.65 -18.61
N GLU A 165 7.01 -36.71 -19.30
CA GLU A 165 5.84 -36.68 -20.18
C GLU A 165 4.57 -36.35 -19.38
N ASN A 166 3.72 -35.49 -19.94
CA ASN A 166 2.50 -34.95 -19.34
C ASN A 166 2.68 -33.94 -18.22
N ASP A 167 3.90 -33.55 -17.88
CA ASP A 167 4.11 -32.37 -17.05
C ASP A 167 3.49 -31.14 -17.73
N ALA A 168 2.76 -30.34 -16.96
CA ALA A 168 2.08 -29.14 -17.43
C ALA A 168 2.47 -27.94 -16.58
N TYR A 169 2.83 -26.84 -17.26
CA TYR A 169 3.15 -25.56 -16.65
C TYR A 169 2.13 -24.53 -17.15
N ALA A 170 1.30 -24.05 -16.24
CA ALA A 170 0.26 -23.06 -16.49
C ALA A 170 0.72 -21.67 -16.01
N VAL A 171 0.51 -20.66 -16.85
CA VAL A 171 0.81 -19.26 -16.53
C VAL A 171 -0.35 -18.39 -17.02
N THR A 172 -0.94 -17.64 -16.10
CA THR A 172 -1.97 -16.66 -16.42
C THR A 172 -1.35 -15.29 -16.64
N VAL A 173 -1.62 -14.67 -17.79
CA VAL A 173 -1.18 -13.31 -18.11
C VAL A 173 -2.40 -12.42 -18.29
N ARG A 174 -2.39 -11.25 -17.64
CA ARG A 174 -3.44 -10.23 -17.76
C ARG A 174 -2.84 -8.88 -18.10
N GLY A 175 -3.32 -8.27 -19.18
CA GLY A 175 -2.95 -6.91 -19.58
C GLY A 175 -3.76 -5.83 -18.84
N PRO A 176 -3.68 -4.56 -19.29
CA PRO A 176 -4.43 -3.46 -18.68
C PRO A 176 -5.95 -3.67 -18.72
N ILE A 177 -6.44 -4.19 -19.84
CA ILE A 177 -7.84 -4.58 -20.04
C ILE A 177 -7.87 -6.10 -20.01
N GLY A 178 -8.50 -6.68 -19.00
CA GLY A 178 -8.66 -8.13 -18.88
C GLY A 178 -9.57 -8.74 -19.95
N PRO A 179 -9.68 -10.08 -20.00
CA PRO A 179 -10.59 -10.74 -20.93
C PRO A 179 -12.05 -10.37 -20.63
N VAL A 180 -12.86 -10.23 -21.68
CA VAL A 180 -14.30 -9.99 -21.55
C VAL A 180 -15.01 -11.33 -21.33
N LYS A 181 -15.51 -11.55 -20.11
CA LYS A 181 -16.31 -12.74 -19.78
C LYS A 181 -17.77 -12.46 -20.07
N ARG A 182 -18.35 -13.20 -21.01
CA ARG A 182 -19.78 -13.16 -21.35
C ARG A 182 -20.57 -14.19 -20.53
N ILE A 183 -21.66 -13.76 -19.92
CA ILE A 183 -22.66 -14.62 -19.28
C ILE A 183 -23.98 -14.40 -20.02
N GLY A 184 -24.43 -15.41 -20.76
CA GLY A 184 -25.62 -15.34 -21.61
C GLY A 184 -25.33 -15.60 -23.09
N ALA A 185 -26.35 -15.36 -23.93
CA ALA A 185 -26.35 -15.74 -25.35
C ALA A 185 -26.16 -14.56 -26.32
N GLY A 186 -25.91 -13.34 -25.83
CA GLY A 186 -25.60 -12.20 -26.68
C GLY A 186 -24.29 -12.34 -27.49
N PRO A 187 -24.07 -11.53 -28.52
CA PRO A 187 -22.85 -11.56 -29.34
C PRO A 187 -21.61 -11.12 -28.54
N THR A 188 -20.41 -11.37 -29.06
CA THR A 188 -19.17 -10.94 -28.38
C THR A 188 -19.00 -9.42 -28.48
N ILE A 189 -18.62 -8.79 -27.37
CA ILE A 189 -18.26 -7.36 -27.34
C ILE A 189 -16.76 -7.18 -27.14
N THR A 190 -16.26 -5.97 -27.42
CA THR A 190 -14.85 -5.62 -27.17
C THR A 190 -14.73 -4.45 -26.21
N VAL A 191 -13.62 -4.38 -25.49
CA VAL A 191 -13.28 -3.25 -24.61
C VAL A 191 -11.90 -2.75 -25.02
N THR A 192 -11.80 -1.46 -25.32
CA THR A 192 -10.56 -0.84 -25.81
C THR A 192 -10.33 0.52 -25.16
N GLY A 193 -9.10 1.02 -25.22
CA GLY A 193 -8.72 2.34 -24.69
C GLY A 193 -7.48 2.28 -23.81
N THR A 194 -7.21 3.38 -23.11
CA THR A 194 -6.10 3.49 -22.17
C THR A 194 -6.66 3.54 -20.76
N VAL A 195 -6.39 2.51 -19.97
CA VAL A 195 -6.87 2.41 -18.59
C VAL A 195 -6.25 3.50 -17.73
N LYS A 196 -7.11 4.32 -17.13
CA LYS A 196 -6.74 5.40 -16.22
C LYS A 196 -6.96 5.04 -14.75
N ALA A 197 -7.90 4.15 -14.47
CA ALA A 197 -8.24 3.69 -13.12
C ALA A 197 -8.64 2.21 -13.15
N GLY A 198 -8.35 1.49 -12.07
CA GLY A 198 -8.82 0.12 -11.90
C GLY A 198 -10.32 0.08 -11.63
N ALA A 199 -11.01 -0.90 -12.21
CA ALA A 199 -12.46 -1.08 -12.08
C ALA A 199 -12.87 -2.49 -12.49
N GLU A 200 -14.05 -2.91 -12.06
CA GLU A 200 -14.74 -4.10 -12.57
C GLU A 200 -15.94 -3.62 -13.38
N VAL A 201 -15.77 -3.58 -14.70
CA VAL A 201 -16.80 -3.07 -15.61
C VAL A 201 -17.79 -4.19 -15.92
N VAL A 202 -19.07 -3.95 -15.64
CA VAL A 202 -20.16 -4.85 -15.99
C VAL A 202 -21.17 -4.13 -16.87
N LEU A 203 -21.42 -4.66 -18.06
CA LEU A 203 -22.52 -4.24 -18.92
C LEU A 203 -23.63 -5.29 -18.84
N LEU A 204 -24.81 -4.89 -18.38
CA LEU A 204 -26.02 -5.71 -18.36
C LEU A 204 -26.99 -5.24 -19.44
N VAL A 205 -27.41 -6.16 -20.31
CA VAL A 205 -28.45 -5.89 -21.31
C VAL A 205 -29.82 -5.96 -20.64
N THR A 206 -30.52 -4.83 -20.58
CA THR A 206 -31.84 -4.68 -19.95
C THR A 206 -33.00 -4.68 -20.93
N GLY A 207 -32.71 -4.57 -22.23
CA GLY A 207 -33.68 -4.66 -23.31
C GLY A 207 -33.03 -5.25 -24.55
N ALA A 208 -33.64 -6.29 -25.13
CA ALA A 208 -33.11 -6.96 -26.31
C ALA A 208 -33.14 -6.06 -27.56
N GLY A 209 -32.24 -6.32 -28.49
CA GLY A 209 -32.12 -5.63 -29.77
C GLY A 209 -30.72 -5.07 -30.03
N GLY A 210 -30.47 -4.66 -31.27
CA GLY A 210 -29.22 -4.07 -31.70
C GLY A 210 -29.05 -2.61 -31.28
N ARG A 211 -28.08 -1.95 -31.92
CA ARG A 211 -27.78 -0.54 -31.72
C ARG A 211 -29.02 0.34 -31.95
N ASN A 212 -29.15 1.42 -31.18
CA ASN A 212 -30.28 2.35 -31.20
C ASN A 212 -31.66 1.75 -30.81
N VAL A 213 -31.73 0.47 -30.44
CA VAL A 213 -32.97 -0.21 -30.03
C VAL A 213 -32.83 -0.85 -28.66
N GLY A 214 -31.82 -1.71 -28.47
CA GLY A 214 -31.56 -2.39 -27.21
C GLY A 214 -31.15 -1.41 -26.11
N THR A 215 -31.33 -1.82 -24.85
CA THR A 215 -30.97 -1.02 -23.68
C THR A 215 -30.01 -1.75 -22.77
N TYR A 216 -29.17 -0.99 -22.06
CA TYR A 216 -28.17 -1.50 -21.13
C TYR A 216 -28.13 -0.70 -19.83
N GLN A 217 -27.53 -1.29 -18.81
CA GLN A 217 -26.98 -0.60 -17.65
C GLN A 217 -25.49 -0.92 -17.53
N LEU A 218 -24.75 0.01 -16.92
CA LEU A 218 -23.31 -0.11 -16.69
C LEU A 218 -23.02 -0.01 -15.19
N SER A 219 -22.15 -0.89 -14.72
CA SER A 219 -21.51 -0.84 -13.40
C SER A 219 -19.99 -0.74 -13.57
N GLU A 220 -19.33 -0.05 -12.64
CA GLU A 220 -17.86 0.08 -12.56
C GLU A 220 -17.29 -0.57 -11.29
N ASP A 221 -18.13 -1.30 -10.56
CA ASP A 221 -17.89 -1.95 -9.28
C ASP A 221 -18.47 -3.37 -9.23
N GLY A 222 -18.32 -4.12 -10.32
CA GLY A 222 -18.64 -5.54 -10.32
C GLY A 222 -20.13 -5.86 -10.21
N GLY A 223 -21.01 -4.88 -10.39
CA GLY A 223 -22.46 -5.02 -10.29
C GLY A 223 -23.06 -4.58 -8.94
N ASP A 224 -22.25 -4.02 -8.03
CA ASP A 224 -22.72 -3.49 -6.74
C ASP A 224 -23.61 -2.25 -6.94
N ASN A 225 -23.23 -1.34 -7.83
CA ASN A 225 -24.01 -0.16 -8.18
C ASN A 225 -24.21 -0.06 -9.70
N TRP A 226 -25.43 0.32 -10.09
CA TRP A 226 -25.82 0.43 -11.49
C TRP A 226 -26.13 1.87 -11.89
N GLY A 227 -25.57 2.28 -13.03
CA GLY A 227 -26.00 3.49 -13.72
C GLY A 227 -27.43 3.41 -14.25
N PRO A 228 -27.97 4.53 -14.76
CA PRO A 228 -29.29 4.55 -15.35
C PRO A 228 -29.36 3.67 -16.59
N VAL A 229 -30.55 3.15 -16.89
CA VAL A 229 -30.83 2.45 -18.15
C VAL A 229 -30.64 3.41 -19.32
N ARG A 230 -29.87 3.00 -20.32
CA ARG A 230 -29.58 3.78 -21.54
C ARG A 230 -29.81 2.93 -22.78
N THR A 231 -30.18 3.56 -23.88
CA THR A 231 -30.20 2.91 -25.20
C THR A 231 -28.77 2.73 -25.72
N ILE A 232 -28.50 1.61 -26.37
CA ILE A 232 -27.20 1.35 -27.02
C ILE A 232 -26.99 2.43 -28.10
N PRO A 233 -25.85 3.16 -28.07
CA PRO A 233 -25.53 4.17 -29.08
C PRO A 233 -25.54 3.61 -30.50
N VAL A 234 -25.84 4.47 -31.48
CA VAL A 234 -25.91 4.09 -32.90
C VAL A 234 -24.57 3.59 -33.45
N ASP A 235 -23.46 4.12 -32.94
CA ASP A 235 -22.10 3.68 -33.28
C ASP A 235 -21.65 2.45 -32.46
N GLY A 236 -22.47 1.99 -31.51
CA GLY A 236 -22.17 0.90 -30.60
C GLY A 236 -21.11 1.22 -29.55
N ALA A 237 -20.64 2.48 -29.46
CA ALA A 237 -19.55 2.88 -28.57
C ALA A 237 -20.10 3.43 -27.24
N ILE A 238 -19.82 2.72 -26.15
CA ILE A 238 -20.24 3.07 -24.79
C ILE A 238 -18.99 3.50 -24.00
N PRO A 239 -18.73 4.81 -23.85
CA PRO A 239 -17.56 5.29 -23.11
C PRO A 239 -17.74 5.12 -21.60
N VAL A 240 -16.71 4.59 -20.95
CA VAL A 240 -16.57 4.51 -19.48
C VAL A 240 -15.52 5.55 -19.07
N SER A 241 -15.90 6.83 -19.13
CA SER A 241 -14.95 7.95 -19.11
C SER A 241 -14.10 8.05 -17.83
N SER A 242 -14.65 7.60 -16.70
CA SER A 242 -14.00 7.51 -15.39
C SER A 242 -12.82 6.52 -15.34
N THR A 243 -12.81 5.53 -16.23
CA THR A 243 -11.76 4.49 -16.31
C THR A 243 -10.91 4.60 -17.57
N GLY A 244 -11.36 5.37 -18.58
CA GLY A 244 -10.60 5.64 -19.81
C GLY A 244 -10.78 4.61 -20.92
N VAL A 245 -11.70 3.65 -20.74
CA VAL A 245 -12.02 2.63 -21.76
C VAL A 245 -13.37 2.89 -22.42
N THR A 246 -13.57 2.22 -23.55
CA THR A 246 -14.83 2.21 -24.30
C THR A 246 -15.22 0.77 -24.56
N VAL A 247 -16.47 0.45 -24.24
CA VAL A 247 -17.11 -0.81 -24.60
C VAL A 247 -17.71 -0.68 -26.01
N THR A 248 -17.41 -1.59 -26.91
CA THR A 248 -17.94 -1.59 -28.28
C THR A 248 -18.83 -2.80 -28.51
N VAL A 249 -20.11 -2.52 -28.71
CA VAL A 249 -21.15 -3.49 -29.07
C VAL A 249 -21.10 -3.73 -30.59
N PRO A 250 -21.10 -4.97 -31.09
CA PRO A 250 -21.15 -5.25 -32.53
C PRO A 250 -22.45 -4.77 -33.17
N ASP A 251 -22.53 -4.82 -34.50
CA ASP A 251 -23.78 -4.54 -35.23
C ASP A 251 -24.64 -5.81 -35.30
N GLU A 252 -24.99 -6.32 -34.12
CA GLU A 252 -25.77 -7.54 -33.91
C GLU A 252 -26.74 -7.32 -32.74
N ASP A 253 -27.86 -8.06 -32.73
CA ASP A 253 -28.85 -7.95 -31.66
C ASP A 253 -28.32 -8.49 -30.33
N LEU A 254 -28.34 -7.65 -29.29
CA LEU A 254 -28.06 -8.09 -27.93
C LEU A 254 -29.25 -8.87 -27.36
N THR A 255 -28.95 -9.93 -26.62
CA THR A 255 -29.96 -10.73 -25.92
C THR A 255 -30.19 -10.19 -24.50
N LEU A 256 -31.46 -10.01 -24.12
CA LEU A 256 -31.86 -9.58 -22.77
C LEU A 256 -31.23 -10.46 -21.68
N GLY A 257 -30.72 -9.83 -20.63
CA GLY A 257 -30.09 -10.51 -19.50
C GLY A 257 -28.67 -11.00 -19.76
N THR A 258 -28.09 -10.72 -20.94
CA THR A 258 -26.67 -10.98 -21.16
C THR A 258 -25.82 -9.98 -20.37
N GLU A 259 -24.82 -10.49 -19.68
CA GLU A 259 -23.84 -9.70 -18.95
C GLU A 259 -22.45 -9.86 -19.56
N TYR A 260 -21.69 -8.77 -19.55
CA TYR A 260 -20.30 -8.74 -19.97
C TYR A 260 -19.45 -8.14 -18.87
N HIS A 261 -18.53 -8.94 -18.35
CA HIS A 261 -17.66 -8.60 -17.24
C HIS A 261 -16.23 -8.40 -17.76
N CYS A 262 -15.60 -7.29 -17.36
CA CYS A 262 -14.24 -6.96 -17.75
C CYS A 262 -13.51 -6.27 -16.59
N ARG A 263 -12.44 -6.91 -16.09
CA ARG A 263 -11.57 -6.31 -15.06
C ARG A 263 -10.54 -5.40 -15.70
N LEU A 264 -10.38 -4.19 -15.17
CA LEU A 264 -9.38 -3.22 -15.58
C LEU A 264 -8.27 -3.17 -14.53
N ASN A 265 -7.04 -3.45 -14.96
CA ASN A 265 -5.86 -3.32 -14.13
C ASN A 265 -5.37 -1.86 -14.16
N ALA A 266 -5.33 -1.25 -12.98
CA ALA A 266 -4.92 0.14 -12.84
C ALA A 266 -3.48 0.38 -13.33
N PRO A 267 -3.17 1.57 -13.87
CA PRO A 267 -1.81 1.92 -14.23
C PRO A 267 -0.90 1.94 -12.99
N VAL A 268 0.34 1.49 -13.14
CA VAL A 268 1.31 1.35 -12.04
C VAL A 268 2.55 2.20 -12.32
N PRO A 269 3.12 2.90 -11.32
CA PRO A 269 4.35 3.65 -11.53
C PRO A 269 5.55 2.70 -11.47
N SER A 270 6.64 3.03 -12.18
CA SER A 270 7.94 2.39 -11.92
C SER A 270 8.64 3.06 -10.74
N ILE A 271 9.44 2.32 -9.98
CA ILE A 271 10.18 2.90 -8.85
C ILE A 271 11.12 4.03 -9.26
N THR A 272 11.74 3.94 -10.44
CA THR A 272 12.57 5.01 -10.99
C THR A 272 11.76 6.29 -11.23
N ALA A 273 10.56 6.18 -11.82
CA ALA A 273 9.69 7.33 -12.03
C ALA A 273 9.22 7.94 -10.69
N VAL A 274 8.93 7.10 -9.68
CA VAL A 274 8.57 7.57 -8.34
C VAL A 274 9.72 8.37 -7.72
N MET A 275 10.94 7.83 -7.71
CA MET A 275 12.09 8.51 -7.11
C MET A 275 12.38 9.85 -7.78
N GLY A 276 12.33 9.91 -9.12
CA GLY A 276 12.49 11.16 -9.87
C GLY A 276 11.38 12.17 -9.58
N ALA A 277 10.13 11.73 -9.52
CA ALA A 277 9.00 12.61 -9.19
C ALA A 277 9.06 13.16 -7.75
N LEU A 278 9.69 12.44 -6.83
CA LEU A 278 9.83 12.85 -5.43
C LEU A 278 10.98 13.83 -5.17
N GLU A 279 11.90 14.05 -6.10
CA GLU A 279 13.06 14.93 -5.90
C GLU A 279 12.67 16.36 -5.48
N THR A 280 11.83 17.01 -6.29
CA THR A 280 11.42 18.40 -6.03
C THR A 280 10.52 18.51 -4.79
N PRO A 281 9.46 17.68 -4.63
CA PRO A 281 8.63 17.73 -3.42
C PRO A 281 9.42 17.50 -2.14
N LEU A 282 10.33 16.51 -2.13
CA LEU A 282 11.14 16.24 -0.95
C LEU A 282 12.25 17.26 -0.76
N ALA A 283 12.63 18.08 -1.73
CA ALA A 283 13.50 19.23 -1.47
C ALA A 283 12.75 20.36 -0.73
N LEU A 284 11.44 20.49 -0.96
CA LEU A 284 10.61 21.58 -0.43
C LEU A 284 9.93 21.26 0.90
N TYR A 285 9.49 20.01 1.08
CA TYR A 285 8.68 19.59 2.22
C TYR A 285 9.40 18.50 3.02
N ASP A 286 9.37 18.60 4.35
CA ASP A 286 9.86 17.59 5.29
C ASP A 286 8.69 16.76 5.86
N PRO A 287 8.16 15.77 5.12
CA PRO A 287 7.04 14.96 5.58
C PRO A 287 7.46 13.96 6.66
N GLU A 288 6.51 13.60 7.51
CA GLU A 288 6.61 12.46 8.42
C GLU A 288 6.80 11.16 7.63
N PHE A 289 5.98 10.94 6.60
CA PHE A 289 6.09 9.79 5.71
C PHE A 289 5.77 10.10 4.24
N VAL A 290 6.33 9.26 3.36
CA VAL A 290 5.94 9.15 1.95
C VAL A 290 5.13 7.87 1.77
N TYR A 291 3.99 7.95 1.12
CA TYR A 291 3.19 6.79 0.74
C TYR A 291 3.14 6.65 -0.79
N ILE A 292 3.70 5.56 -1.28
CA ILE A 292 3.75 5.19 -2.70
C ILE A 292 2.54 4.32 -3.03
N VAL A 293 1.72 4.81 -3.95
CA VAL A 293 0.52 4.13 -4.43
C VAL A 293 0.85 3.19 -5.56
N GLY A 294 0.39 1.95 -5.45
CA GLY A 294 0.64 0.89 -6.43
C GLY A 294 1.39 -0.30 -5.82
N PRO A 295 1.30 -1.47 -6.47
CA PRO A 295 1.97 -2.68 -6.00
C PRO A 295 3.48 -2.47 -5.97
N SER A 296 4.12 -3.10 -4.98
CA SER A 296 5.56 -3.05 -4.76
C SER A 296 6.11 -4.41 -4.36
N ASP A 297 7.40 -4.61 -4.64
CA ASP A 297 8.17 -5.81 -4.32
C ASP A 297 9.48 -5.46 -3.58
N ALA A 298 10.33 -6.47 -3.33
CA ALA A 298 11.59 -6.27 -2.63
C ALA A 298 12.56 -5.29 -3.33
N VAL A 299 12.52 -5.18 -4.66
CA VAL A 299 13.35 -4.22 -5.42
C VAL A 299 12.88 -2.80 -5.17
N ASP A 300 11.56 -2.59 -5.17
CA ASP A 300 10.98 -1.30 -4.83
C ASP A 300 11.32 -0.89 -3.40
N TRP A 301 11.22 -1.83 -2.46
CA TRP A 301 11.53 -1.59 -1.04
C TRP A 301 13.01 -1.25 -0.82
N ALA A 302 13.92 -1.86 -1.60
CA ALA A 302 15.34 -1.54 -1.60
C ALA A 302 15.59 -0.08 -1.97
N ALA A 303 15.00 0.39 -3.08
CA ALA A 303 15.11 1.79 -3.48
C ALA A 303 14.49 2.74 -2.43
N CYS A 304 13.38 2.34 -1.82
CA CYS A 304 12.76 3.10 -0.73
C CYS A 304 13.67 3.20 0.50
N GLY A 305 14.38 2.13 0.87
CA GLY A 305 15.29 2.17 2.01
C GLY A 305 16.48 3.10 1.77
N VAL A 306 17.09 3.02 0.57
CA VAL A 306 18.15 3.97 0.18
C VAL A 306 17.65 5.41 0.31
N ARG A 307 16.46 5.70 -0.21
CA ARG A 307 15.87 7.04 -0.10
C ARG A 307 15.61 7.47 1.34
N ALA A 308 15.12 6.57 2.19
CA ALA A 308 14.88 6.87 3.59
C ALA A 308 16.19 7.14 4.36
N ASP A 309 17.26 6.39 4.08
CA ASP A 309 18.58 6.62 4.67
C ASP A 309 19.23 7.92 4.17
N GLU A 310 19.06 8.28 2.89
CA GLU A 310 19.47 9.60 2.38
C GLU A 310 18.82 10.75 3.15
N LEU A 311 17.50 10.68 3.34
CA LEU A 311 16.73 11.69 4.06
C LEU A 311 17.13 11.73 5.55
N TRP A 312 17.36 10.57 6.16
CA TRP A 312 17.92 10.48 7.51
C TRP A 312 19.27 11.18 7.62
N ASN A 313 20.19 10.95 6.67
CA ASN A 313 21.50 11.58 6.63
C ASN A 313 21.43 13.10 6.35
N GLN A 314 20.37 13.56 5.70
CA GLN A 314 20.05 14.98 5.55
C GLN A 314 19.34 15.57 6.79
N HIS A 315 19.19 14.77 7.85
CA HIS A 315 18.51 15.11 9.10
C HIS A 315 17.02 15.44 8.94
N ARG A 316 16.39 14.75 7.99
CA ARG A 316 14.97 14.90 7.63
C ARG A 316 14.33 13.52 7.70
N PRO A 317 14.17 12.96 8.91
CA PRO A 317 13.86 11.55 9.05
C PRO A 317 12.45 11.25 8.53
N THR A 318 12.35 10.59 7.38
CA THR A 318 11.09 10.27 6.70
C THR A 318 11.05 8.77 6.44
N TYR A 319 9.93 8.13 6.78
CA TYR A 319 9.73 6.71 6.49
C TYR A 319 8.82 6.53 5.28
N ILE A 320 8.94 5.40 4.59
CA ILE A 320 8.26 5.16 3.32
C ILE A 320 7.28 3.99 3.47
N LYS A 321 6.06 4.19 2.98
CA LYS A 321 4.98 3.21 2.91
C LYS A 321 4.74 2.81 1.47
N THR A 322 4.50 1.53 1.27
CA THR A 322 4.24 0.93 -0.05
C THR A 322 3.05 -0.01 0.04
N GLU A 323 2.48 -0.44 -1.08
CA GLU A 323 1.41 -1.44 -1.10
C GLU A 323 1.93 -2.79 -1.59
N PHE A 324 1.52 -3.88 -0.98
CA PHE A 324 1.67 -5.19 -1.61
C PHE A 324 0.59 -5.39 -2.68
N ARG A 325 0.91 -6.17 -3.72
CA ARG A 325 -0.02 -6.47 -4.82
C ARG A 325 -1.30 -7.15 -4.33
N LEU A 326 -2.35 -7.07 -5.14
CA LEU A 326 -3.54 -7.92 -4.97
C LEU A 326 -3.22 -9.37 -5.38
N PRO A 327 -4.03 -10.36 -4.94
CA PRO A 327 -3.95 -11.71 -5.49
C PRO A 327 -4.16 -11.71 -7.00
N TYR A 328 -3.38 -12.53 -7.68
CA TYR A 328 -3.53 -12.78 -9.11
C TYR A 328 -4.59 -13.84 -9.36
N ASP A 329 -5.06 -13.94 -10.61
CA ASP A 329 -6.01 -14.98 -11.00
C ASP A 329 -5.44 -16.36 -10.66
N GLY A 330 -6.23 -17.20 -9.99
CA GLY A 330 -5.85 -18.54 -9.55
C GLY A 330 -5.14 -18.62 -8.19
N GLU A 331 -4.74 -17.50 -7.60
CA GLU A 331 -4.20 -17.49 -6.23
C GLU A 331 -5.31 -17.41 -5.18
N ASP A 332 -5.23 -18.28 -4.18
CA ASP A 332 -5.99 -18.10 -2.95
C ASP A 332 -5.27 -17.16 -1.95
N LEU A 333 -5.87 -16.92 -0.79
CA LEU A 333 -5.25 -16.07 0.24
C LEU A 333 -3.94 -16.67 0.80
N ASN A 334 -3.80 -17.99 0.85
CA ASN A 334 -2.58 -18.64 1.33
C ASN A 334 -1.44 -18.48 0.32
N ASP A 335 -1.73 -18.66 -0.96
CA ASP A 335 -0.79 -18.43 -2.06
C ASP A 335 -0.30 -16.97 -2.05
N TRP A 336 -1.24 -16.04 -1.86
CA TRP A 336 -0.92 -14.62 -1.74
C TRP A 336 -0.04 -14.30 -0.52
N VAL A 337 -0.32 -14.91 0.63
CA VAL A 337 0.54 -14.80 1.83
C VAL A 337 1.92 -15.42 1.61
N ALA A 338 2.01 -16.54 0.88
CA ALA A 338 3.27 -17.17 0.53
C ALA A 338 4.10 -16.29 -0.40
N ALA A 339 3.46 -15.61 -1.36
CA ALA A 339 4.11 -14.61 -2.21
C ALA A 339 4.65 -13.44 -1.39
N TRP A 340 3.88 -12.92 -0.43
CA TRP A 340 4.37 -11.90 0.51
C TRP A 340 5.62 -12.37 1.26
N LYS A 341 5.61 -13.57 1.83
CA LYS A 341 6.75 -14.13 2.57
C LYS A 341 7.99 -14.27 1.71
N THR A 342 7.82 -14.64 0.45
CA THR A 342 8.91 -14.77 -0.53
C THR A 342 9.59 -13.41 -0.76
N GLU A 343 8.81 -12.36 -1.02
CA GLU A 343 9.36 -11.01 -1.18
C GLU A 343 9.97 -10.49 0.12
N ARG A 344 9.29 -10.67 1.24
CA ARG A 344 9.76 -10.24 2.56
C ARG A 344 11.11 -10.84 2.93
N ALA A 345 11.38 -12.08 2.56
CA ALA A 345 12.65 -12.74 2.85
C ALA A 345 13.85 -12.09 2.12
N ARG A 346 13.61 -11.35 1.04
CA ARG A 346 14.65 -10.75 0.19
C ARG A 346 15.14 -9.40 0.69
N TYR A 347 14.38 -8.73 1.57
CA TYR A 347 14.72 -7.37 1.98
C TYR A 347 14.24 -7.01 3.39
N SER A 348 15.05 -6.20 4.08
CA SER A 348 14.75 -5.67 5.41
C SER A 348 15.17 -4.21 5.52
N HIS A 349 14.32 -3.36 6.11
CA HIS A 349 14.68 -1.97 6.39
C HIS A 349 13.85 -1.37 7.52
N ARG A 350 14.51 -0.60 8.41
CA ARG A 350 13.86 0.00 9.58
C ARG A 350 12.85 1.10 9.27
N PHE A 351 12.99 1.77 8.14
CA PHE A 351 12.17 2.93 7.75
C PHE A 351 11.29 2.68 6.53
N VAL A 352 11.08 1.41 6.15
CA VAL A 352 10.15 1.04 5.09
C VAL A 352 9.04 0.17 5.68
N GLN A 353 7.82 0.39 5.22
CA GLN A 353 6.65 -0.43 5.53
C GLN A 353 5.97 -0.84 4.22
N SER A 354 5.30 -1.98 4.23
CA SER A 354 4.39 -2.35 3.16
C SER A 354 3.06 -2.84 3.72
N ILE A 355 1.99 -2.33 3.15
CA ILE A 355 0.62 -2.64 3.54
C ILE A 355 0.18 -3.89 2.77
N ALA A 356 -0.04 -4.98 3.49
CA ALA A 356 -0.62 -6.23 2.98
C ALA A 356 -2.02 -6.41 3.56
N ALA A 357 -2.92 -5.53 3.14
CA ALA A 357 -4.35 -5.61 3.39
C ALA A 357 -5.08 -5.09 2.16
N PHE A 358 -6.11 -5.80 1.72
CA PHE A 358 -6.91 -5.41 0.56
C PHE A 358 -8.36 -5.85 0.74
N GLY A 359 -9.24 -5.34 -0.11
CA GLY A 359 -10.65 -5.68 -0.10
C GLY A 359 -11.47 -4.61 -0.80
N GLU A 360 -12.78 -4.75 -0.74
CA GLU A 360 -13.70 -3.75 -1.27
C GLU A 360 -13.65 -2.49 -0.42
N VAL A 361 -13.45 -1.34 -1.08
CA VAL A 361 -13.44 -0.03 -0.41
C VAL A 361 -14.54 0.84 -0.99
N SER A 362 -15.48 1.23 -0.14
CA SER A 362 -16.52 2.22 -0.43
C SER A 362 -15.94 3.63 -0.31
N ASP A 363 -15.94 4.40 -1.39
CA ASP A 363 -15.49 5.79 -1.36
C ASP A 363 -16.63 6.82 -1.36
N SER A 364 -16.27 8.10 -1.30
CA SER A 364 -17.21 9.21 -1.24
C SER A 364 -18.05 9.40 -2.51
N THR A 365 -17.75 8.68 -3.60
CA THR A 365 -18.55 8.69 -4.83
C THR A 365 -19.68 7.65 -4.79
N GLY A 366 -19.68 6.76 -3.78
CA GLY A 366 -20.64 5.67 -3.63
C GLY A 366 -20.19 4.36 -4.29
N LEU A 367 -19.11 4.38 -5.08
CA LEU A 367 -18.53 3.18 -5.69
C LEU A 367 -17.81 2.32 -4.66
N ARG A 368 -17.87 1.01 -4.87
CA ARG A 368 -17.14 0.00 -4.07
C ARG A 368 -16.12 -0.68 -4.98
N ARG A 369 -14.83 -0.57 -4.66
CA ARG A 369 -13.79 -1.12 -5.55
C ARG A 369 -12.79 -1.94 -4.79
N LEU A 370 -12.45 -3.12 -5.33
CA LEU A 370 -11.36 -3.96 -4.86
C LEU A 370 -10.02 -3.24 -5.01
N ARG A 371 -9.35 -2.98 -3.89
CA ARG A 371 -8.02 -2.37 -3.88
C ARG A 371 -7.29 -2.63 -2.56
N ASN A 372 -5.97 -2.42 -2.54
CA ASN A 372 -5.18 -2.44 -1.30
C ASN A 372 -5.70 -1.36 -0.32
N TRP A 373 -5.44 -1.45 0.98
CA TRP A 373 -5.95 -0.51 1.99
C TRP A 373 -4.90 0.51 2.45
N GLY A 374 -3.80 0.69 1.72
CA GLY A 374 -2.72 1.63 2.07
C GLY A 374 -3.22 3.06 2.31
N GLY A 375 -4.18 3.53 1.52
CA GLY A 375 -4.81 4.84 1.71
C GLY A 375 -5.59 4.96 3.03
N LEU A 376 -6.35 3.93 3.39
CA LEU A 376 -7.10 3.86 4.67
C LEU A 376 -6.15 3.81 5.87
N GLN A 377 -5.01 3.11 5.72
CA GLN A 377 -3.97 3.04 6.75
C GLN A 377 -3.33 4.42 6.97
N CYS A 378 -2.96 5.09 5.87
CA CYS A 378 -2.33 6.40 5.92
C CYS A 378 -3.26 7.44 6.54
N GLY A 379 -4.55 7.46 6.16
CA GLY A 379 -5.51 8.34 6.81
C GLY A 379 -5.66 8.04 8.31
N ARG A 380 -5.76 6.76 8.71
CA ARG A 380 -5.78 6.41 10.15
C ARG A 380 -4.54 6.96 10.89
N VAL A 381 -3.35 6.85 10.32
CA VAL A 381 -2.11 7.37 10.92
C VAL A 381 -2.12 8.89 11.06
N LEU A 382 -2.63 9.61 10.05
CA LEU A 382 -2.81 11.06 10.11
C LEU A 382 -3.82 11.49 11.19
N SER A 383 -4.78 10.63 11.53
CA SER A 383 -5.81 10.95 12.52
C SER A 383 -5.37 10.72 13.98
N ILE A 384 -4.20 10.13 14.23
CA ILE A 384 -3.73 9.74 15.57
C ILE A 384 -2.40 10.40 15.95
N PRO A 385 -2.16 10.71 17.23
CA PRO A 385 -0.88 11.24 17.69
C PRO A 385 0.26 10.23 17.51
N VAL A 386 1.50 10.71 17.44
CA VAL A 386 2.68 9.91 17.03
C VAL A 386 2.92 8.64 17.83
N HIS A 387 2.62 8.63 19.13
CA HIS A 387 2.83 7.49 20.02
C HIS A 387 1.76 6.40 19.90
N ARG A 388 0.64 6.69 19.23
CA ARG A 388 -0.51 5.82 19.25
C ARG A 388 -0.37 4.76 18.16
N ALA A 389 -0.55 3.50 18.55
CA ALA A 389 -0.63 2.40 17.61
C ALA A 389 -1.89 2.51 16.74
N THR A 390 -1.72 2.36 15.42
CA THR A 390 -2.78 2.39 14.42
C THR A 390 -3.87 1.33 14.67
N GLY A 391 -3.47 0.17 15.24
CA GLY A 391 -4.35 -0.93 15.61
C GLY A 391 -5.12 -0.78 16.93
N ARG A 392 -5.10 0.41 17.57
CA ARG A 392 -5.81 0.63 18.84
C ARG A 392 -7.32 0.41 18.68
N VAL A 393 -7.82 -0.67 19.29
CA VAL A 393 -9.24 -1.09 19.20
C VAL A 393 -10.22 0.00 19.64
N SER A 394 -9.88 0.79 20.67
CA SER A 394 -10.74 1.88 21.16
C SER A 394 -10.94 3.02 20.15
N ASP A 395 -10.09 3.13 19.12
CA ASP A 395 -10.26 4.13 18.06
C ASP A 395 -11.27 3.66 16.99
N GLY A 396 -11.87 2.47 17.17
CA GLY A 396 -12.93 1.95 16.32
C GLY A 396 -12.43 1.30 15.02
N PRO A 397 -13.31 0.55 14.35
CA PRO A 397 -12.97 -0.22 13.15
C PRO A 397 -12.73 0.67 11.92
N VAL A 398 -12.16 0.09 10.87
CA VAL A 398 -12.06 0.62 9.52
C VAL A 398 -13.42 0.41 8.84
N SER A 399 -14.23 1.47 8.78
CA SER A 399 -15.63 1.37 8.34
C SER A 399 -15.79 1.37 6.81
N GLN A 400 -14.78 1.84 6.10
CA GLN A 400 -14.80 2.01 4.65
C GLN A 400 -14.44 0.73 3.87
N GLY A 401 -13.81 -0.24 4.53
CA GLY A 401 -13.27 -1.43 3.90
C GLY A 401 -14.01 -2.71 4.31
N THR A 402 -14.20 -3.61 3.35
CA THR A 402 -14.66 -5.00 3.57
C THR A 402 -13.57 -5.97 3.11
N LEU A 403 -13.08 -6.82 4.01
CA LEU A 403 -12.07 -7.81 3.67
C LEU A 403 -12.65 -8.92 2.78
N PRO A 404 -11.81 -9.59 1.97
CA PRO A 404 -12.21 -10.77 1.23
C PRO A 404 -12.68 -11.90 2.13
N ASP A 405 -13.52 -12.78 1.57
CA ASP A 405 -13.90 -14.04 2.22
C ASP A 405 -12.67 -14.89 2.54
N GLY A 406 -12.72 -15.62 3.65
CA GLY A 406 -11.61 -16.46 4.11
C GLY A 406 -10.51 -15.72 4.89
N TRP A 407 -10.62 -14.40 5.06
CA TRP A 407 -9.70 -13.64 5.92
C TRP A 407 -9.91 -13.99 7.40
N VAL A 408 -9.15 -14.93 7.94
CA VAL A 408 -9.27 -15.39 9.33
C VAL A 408 -8.10 -14.90 10.20
N GLU A 409 -8.37 -14.66 11.49
CA GLU A 409 -7.36 -14.18 12.46
C GLU A 409 -6.22 -15.20 12.62
N ASN A 410 -6.55 -16.45 12.96
CA ASN A 410 -5.61 -17.56 13.15
C ASN A 410 -5.23 -18.21 11.80
N GLY A 411 -4.59 -17.45 10.92
CA GLY A 411 -4.18 -17.92 9.61
C GLY A 411 -3.58 -16.80 8.78
N ILE A 412 -4.42 -16.00 8.12
CA ILE A 412 -3.98 -14.96 7.19
C ILE A 412 -3.33 -13.79 7.92
N HIS A 413 -4.04 -13.23 8.91
CA HIS A 413 -3.55 -12.05 9.64
C HIS A 413 -2.27 -12.35 10.43
N GLU A 414 -2.25 -13.40 11.26
CA GLU A 414 -1.08 -13.79 12.06
C GLU A 414 0.15 -14.05 11.17
N ALA A 415 -0.02 -14.79 10.06
CA ALA A 415 1.08 -15.07 9.13
C ALA A 415 1.66 -13.82 8.46
N LEU A 416 0.83 -12.81 8.17
CA LEU A 416 1.28 -11.54 7.59
C LEU A 416 1.98 -10.67 8.64
N GLU A 417 1.41 -10.57 9.84
CA GLU A 417 1.95 -9.75 10.93
C GLU A 417 3.31 -10.30 11.42
N ASP A 418 3.44 -11.62 11.58
CA ASP A 418 4.69 -12.28 11.91
C ASP A 418 5.77 -12.08 10.83
N ALA A 419 5.35 -12.02 9.56
CA ALA A 419 6.21 -11.66 8.44
C ALA A 419 6.47 -10.14 8.33
N GLY A 420 6.01 -9.32 9.27
CA GLY A 420 6.30 -7.89 9.30
C GLY A 420 5.50 -7.05 8.31
N ALA A 421 4.36 -7.53 7.84
CA ALA A 421 3.42 -6.73 7.05
C ALA A 421 2.57 -5.81 7.95
N VAL A 422 2.11 -4.70 7.40
CA VAL A 422 0.96 -3.97 7.98
C VAL A 422 -0.31 -4.64 7.45
N SER A 423 -1.03 -5.36 8.31
CA SER A 423 -2.20 -6.15 7.92
C SER A 423 -3.47 -5.73 8.68
N ALA A 424 -4.62 -6.19 8.18
CA ALA A 424 -5.92 -5.99 8.81
C ALA A 424 -6.29 -7.20 9.69
N LYS A 425 -7.02 -6.92 10.77
CA LYS A 425 -7.37 -7.87 11.82
C LYS A 425 -8.88 -7.83 12.11
N MET A 426 -9.45 -8.99 12.43
CA MET A 426 -10.77 -9.10 13.03
C MET A 426 -10.64 -9.73 14.41
N TYR A 427 -11.51 -9.35 15.34
CA TYR A 427 -11.53 -9.90 16.70
C TYR A 427 -12.80 -10.69 16.92
N ALA A 428 -12.65 -11.93 17.42
CA ALA A 428 -13.80 -12.69 17.88
C ALA A 428 -14.55 -11.91 18.99
N GLY A 429 -15.84 -11.65 18.76
CA GLY A 429 -16.70 -10.90 19.70
C GLY A 429 -16.77 -9.39 19.46
N LEU A 430 -16.07 -8.84 18.47
CA LEU A 430 -16.26 -7.46 17.99
C LEU A 430 -16.71 -7.45 16.53
N SER A 431 -17.55 -6.47 16.19
CA SER A 431 -17.98 -6.24 14.82
C SER A 431 -16.99 -5.34 14.09
N GLY A 432 -16.64 -5.71 12.86
CA GLY A 432 -15.83 -4.88 11.96
C GLY A 432 -14.35 -5.24 11.93
N VAL A 433 -13.64 -4.55 11.04
CA VAL A 433 -12.23 -4.79 10.75
C VAL A 433 -11.38 -3.72 11.43
N TYR A 434 -10.26 -4.11 12.02
CA TYR A 434 -9.30 -3.24 12.69
C TYR A 434 -7.93 -3.35 12.01
N TRP A 435 -7.04 -2.41 12.29
CA TRP A 435 -5.64 -2.59 11.94
C TRP A 435 -4.96 -3.53 12.95
N GLY A 436 -4.05 -4.36 12.46
CA GLY A 436 -3.08 -5.05 13.31
C GLY A 436 -1.94 -4.12 13.73
N ASP A 437 -0.79 -4.71 14.04
CA ASP A 437 0.43 -3.95 14.27
C ASP A 437 0.91 -3.28 12.97
N SER A 438 1.22 -1.99 13.04
CA SER A 438 1.89 -1.28 11.95
C SER A 438 3.38 -1.65 11.92
N ARG A 439 3.71 -2.80 11.34
CA ARG A 439 5.08 -3.31 11.26
C ARG A 439 5.92 -2.58 10.21
N THR A 440 7.20 -2.39 10.49
CA THR A 440 8.22 -2.04 9.49
C THR A 440 8.84 -3.31 8.93
N LEU A 441 9.53 -3.19 7.80
CA LEU A 441 10.33 -4.28 7.23
C LEU A 441 11.62 -4.54 8.05
N ALA A 442 11.73 -4.00 9.27
CA ALA A 442 12.88 -4.26 10.13
C ALA A 442 12.97 -5.74 10.53
N GLU A 443 14.19 -6.15 10.84
CA GLU A 443 14.44 -7.45 11.47
C GLU A 443 13.73 -7.58 12.83
N PRO A 444 13.34 -8.80 13.26
CA PRO A 444 12.63 -9.03 14.51
C PRO A 444 13.36 -8.56 15.77
N THR A 445 14.68 -8.34 15.70
CA THR A 445 15.50 -7.83 16.82
C THR A 445 15.58 -6.30 16.88
N SER A 446 15.07 -5.59 15.87
CA SER A 446 15.12 -4.12 15.83
C SER A 446 14.16 -3.48 16.82
N ASP A 447 14.59 -2.36 17.41
CA ASP A 447 13.70 -1.50 18.22
C ASP A 447 12.70 -0.74 17.33
N TYR A 448 13.00 -0.58 16.04
CA TYR A 448 12.21 0.19 15.08
C TYR A 448 11.21 -0.66 14.30
N ARG A 449 10.71 -1.74 14.91
CA ARG A 449 9.76 -2.67 14.27
C ARG A 449 8.35 -2.12 14.09
N TYR A 450 8.02 -1.03 14.79
CA TYR A 450 6.66 -0.50 14.85
C TYR A 450 6.63 0.97 14.43
N GLU A 451 5.61 1.32 13.66
CA GLU A 451 5.41 2.67 13.14
C GLU A 451 5.37 3.73 14.22
N GLU A 452 4.62 3.51 15.31
CA GLU A 452 4.50 4.48 16.40
C GLU A 452 5.86 4.80 17.07
N ILE A 453 6.80 3.85 17.04
CA ILE A 453 8.17 4.08 17.53
C ILE A 453 8.91 5.00 16.55
N LEU A 454 8.82 4.74 15.24
CA LEU A 454 9.40 5.62 14.22
C LEU A 454 8.89 7.05 14.37
N ARG A 455 7.57 7.21 14.46
CA ARG A 455 6.91 8.52 14.54
C ARG A 455 7.36 9.31 15.77
N VAL A 456 7.43 8.67 16.94
CA VAL A 456 7.94 9.30 18.18
C VAL A 456 9.41 9.69 18.02
N VAL A 457 10.26 8.78 17.56
CA VAL A 457 11.70 9.04 17.42
C VAL A 457 11.95 10.14 16.38
N PHE A 458 11.28 10.10 15.24
CA PHE A 458 11.48 11.06 14.16
C PHE A 458 11.03 12.46 14.57
N LYS A 459 9.93 12.59 15.30
CA LYS A 459 9.51 13.86 15.90
C LYS A 459 10.54 14.37 16.91
N ALA A 460 11.02 13.51 17.81
CA ALA A 460 12.03 13.85 18.80
C ALA A 460 13.35 14.32 18.17
N VAL A 461 13.85 13.61 17.14
CA VAL A 461 15.07 13.98 16.41
C VAL A 461 14.93 15.35 15.75
N ARG A 462 13.80 15.64 15.10
CA ARG A 462 13.54 16.95 14.48
C ARG A 462 13.57 18.07 15.52
N LEU A 463 12.87 17.90 16.64
CA LEU A 463 12.82 18.88 17.72
C LEU A 463 14.21 19.11 18.35
N ALA A 464 14.91 18.02 18.70
CA ALA A 464 16.22 18.09 19.31
C ALA A 464 17.26 18.74 18.40
N ARG A 465 17.21 18.45 17.09
CA ARG A 465 18.10 19.08 16.10
C ARG A 465 17.88 20.59 16.02
N ILE A 466 16.63 21.03 15.84
CA ILE A 466 16.32 22.46 15.74
C ILE A 466 16.75 23.19 17.02
N ALA A 467 16.57 22.56 18.19
CA ALA A 467 17.02 23.11 19.45
C ALA A 467 18.56 23.21 19.54
N ALA A 468 19.27 22.14 19.18
CA ALA A 468 20.73 22.09 19.22
C ALA A 468 21.39 23.08 18.24
N LEU A 469 20.80 23.29 17.06
CA LEU A 469 21.32 24.22 16.05
C LEU A 469 21.45 25.66 16.57
N LYS A 470 20.65 26.05 17.58
CA LYS A 470 20.71 27.39 18.19
C LYS A 470 22.00 27.63 18.98
N SER A 471 22.72 26.58 19.36
CA SER A 471 24.01 26.65 20.07
C SER A 471 25.22 26.51 19.13
N MET A 472 25.01 26.47 17.81
CA MET A 472 26.12 26.45 16.87
C MET A 472 26.87 27.79 16.90
N TYR A 473 28.20 27.73 17.01
CA TYR A 473 29.10 28.88 17.18
C TYR A 473 28.92 29.68 18.49
N ASP A 474 28.16 29.16 19.44
CA ASP A 474 28.06 29.70 20.80
C ASP A 474 29.31 29.33 21.61
N GLU A 475 29.67 30.13 22.62
CA GLU A 475 30.77 29.76 23.51
C GLU A 475 30.40 28.55 24.35
N ALA A 476 31.22 27.50 24.34
CA ALA A 476 30.97 26.29 25.16
C ALA A 476 30.93 26.60 26.68
N GLY A 477 31.46 27.75 27.11
CA GLY A 477 31.76 28.09 28.50
C GLY A 477 33.10 27.52 28.95
N ASP A 478 33.41 27.58 30.24
CA ASP A 478 34.60 26.94 30.82
C ASP A 478 34.30 25.49 31.24
N PRO A 479 34.80 24.46 30.51
CA PRO A 479 34.52 23.07 30.82
C PRO A 479 35.20 22.58 32.11
N ALA A 480 36.14 23.34 32.68
CA ALA A 480 36.90 22.98 33.87
C ALA A 480 36.26 23.49 35.18
N LEU A 481 35.23 24.33 35.11
CA LEU A 481 34.51 24.81 36.29
C LEU A 481 33.41 23.82 36.73
N GLU A 482 33.37 23.52 38.04
CA GLU A 482 32.26 22.80 38.66
C GLU A 482 30.98 23.65 38.61
N GLY A 483 29.87 23.06 38.16
CA GLY A 483 28.55 23.71 38.16
C GLY A 483 28.01 24.18 36.80
N ASN A 484 28.52 23.59 35.71
CA ASN A 484 28.17 23.81 34.30
C ASN A 484 28.88 25.00 33.64
N ALA A 485 29.66 24.69 32.61
CA ALA A 485 29.98 25.63 31.54
C ALA A 485 28.66 26.22 31.00
N SER A 486 28.49 27.54 31.05
CA SER A 486 27.22 28.20 30.74
C SER A 486 26.66 27.81 29.36
N GLY A 487 27.52 27.60 28.37
CA GLY A 487 27.15 27.19 27.01
C GLY A 487 26.66 25.74 26.92
N LEU A 488 27.41 24.77 27.45
CA LEU A 488 27.00 23.36 27.42
C LEU A 488 25.70 23.10 28.18
N ALA A 489 25.48 23.78 29.31
CA ALA A 489 24.20 23.69 30.02
C ALA A 489 23.06 24.34 29.26
N TYR A 490 23.32 25.44 28.54
CA TYR A 490 22.32 26.06 27.68
C TYR A 490 21.93 25.14 26.50
N LEU A 491 22.90 24.51 25.84
CA LEU A 491 22.66 23.50 24.80
C LEU A 491 21.80 22.35 25.34
N LYS A 492 22.22 21.75 26.46
CA LYS A 492 21.47 20.67 27.12
C LYS A 492 20.04 21.10 27.43
N GLY A 493 19.87 22.21 28.16
CA GLY A 493 18.56 22.73 28.54
C GLY A 493 17.66 23.07 27.34
N SER A 494 18.23 23.54 26.23
CA SER A 494 17.49 23.81 25.00
C SER A 494 16.92 22.54 24.37
N ILE A 495 17.71 21.46 24.33
CA ILE A 495 17.25 20.15 23.84
C ILE A 495 16.18 19.58 24.78
N GLU A 496 16.41 19.62 26.09
CA GLU A 496 15.46 19.14 27.10
C GLU A 496 14.11 19.89 26.98
N ASN A 497 14.14 21.22 26.87
CA ASN A 497 12.94 22.04 26.66
C ASN A 497 12.18 21.68 25.37
N ALA A 498 12.88 21.31 24.30
CA ALA A 498 12.25 20.89 23.06
C ALA A 498 11.58 19.51 23.21
N LEU A 499 12.25 18.55 23.85
CA LEU A 499 11.71 17.22 24.12
C LEU A 499 10.55 17.24 25.13
N ASP A 500 10.55 18.22 26.04
CA ASP A 500 9.46 18.47 26.98
C ASP A 500 8.10 18.72 26.31
N THR A 501 8.11 19.22 25.06
CA THR A 501 6.86 19.40 24.30
C THR A 501 6.15 18.05 24.05
N MET A 502 6.90 16.95 23.94
CA MET A 502 6.36 15.60 23.75
C MET A 502 5.94 14.95 25.08
N THR A 503 6.64 15.23 26.18
CA THR A 503 6.31 14.68 27.51
C THR A 503 5.10 15.40 28.15
N LYS A 504 4.89 16.66 27.78
CA LYS A 504 3.77 17.50 28.22
C LYS A 504 2.57 17.49 27.26
N ALA A 505 2.70 16.88 26.07
CA ALA A 505 1.59 16.69 25.15
C ALA A 505 0.39 16.00 25.83
N THR A 506 -0.83 16.32 25.38
CA THR A 506 -2.06 15.69 25.86
C THR A 506 -2.82 15.09 24.68
N PRO A 507 -2.85 13.76 24.52
CA PRO A 507 -2.20 12.74 25.35
C PRO A 507 -0.66 12.72 25.20
N ARG A 508 0.03 12.27 26.26
CA ARG A 508 1.50 12.24 26.33
C ARG A 508 2.09 11.39 25.21
N GLU A 509 3.06 11.94 24.47
CA GLU A 509 3.71 11.25 23.34
C GLU A 509 4.95 10.46 23.76
N MET A 510 5.61 10.87 24.84
CA MET A 510 6.80 10.22 25.37
C MET A 510 6.75 10.25 26.90
N VAL A 511 7.14 9.17 27.57
CA VAL A 511 7.13 9.07 29.04
C VAL A 511 8.18 9.99 29.65
N GLY A 512 9.36 10.06 29.03
CA GLY A 512 10.48 10.88 29.47
C GLY A 512 11.67 10.78 28.51
N TYR A 513 12.77 11.41 28.89
CA TYR A 513 14.03 11.37 28.14
C TYR A 513 15.21 11.57 29.09
N VAL A 514 16.41 11.23 28.62
CA VAL A 514 17.68 11.59 29.27
C VAL A 514 18.56 12.24 28.21
N VAL A 515 19.02 13.47 28.48
CA VAL A 515 20.02 14.16 27.66
C VAL A 515 21.31 14.25 28.47
N ALA A 516 22.41 13.77 27.92
CA ALA A 516 23.72 13.78 28.57
C ALA A 516 24.78 14.37 27.64
N ILE A 517 25.68 15.16 28.20
CA ILE A 517 26.90 15.61 27.51
C ILE A 517 28.06 14.97 28.29
N PRO A 518 28.69 13.91 27.75
CA PRO A 518 29.82 13.26 28.42
C PRO A 518 30.94 14.25 28.75
N SER A 519 31.52 14.12 29.93
CA SER A 519 32.66 14.95 30.36
C SER A 519 33.95 14.55 29.63
N GLY A 520 34.89 15.49 29.49
CA GLY A 520 36.23 15.20 28.96
C GLY A 520 36.33 15.10 27.44
N GLN A 521 35.32 15.59 26.71
CA GLN A 521 35.36 15.68 25.25
C GLN A 521 36.32 16.79 24.80
N ASP A 522 37.05 16.55 23.72
CA ASP A 522 37.83 17.59 23.03
C ASP A 522 36.90 18.44 22.15
N ILE A 523 36.21 19.38 22.80
CA ILE A 523 35.17 20.21 22.19
C ILE A 523 35.74 21.12 21.09
N VAL A 524 36.97 21.60 21.28
CA VAL A 524 37.59 22.56 20.37
C VAL A 524 37.91 21.91 19.02
N ASN A 525 38.42 20.68 19.02
CA ASN A 525 38.81 20.02 17.77
C ASN A 525 37.71 19.13 17.17
N ASN A 526 36.83 18.53 18.00
CA ASN A 526 35.87 17.52 17.57
C ASN A 526 34.40 17.93 17.74
N GLY A 527 34.13 19.09 18.33
CA GLY A 527 32.77 19.55 18.66
C GLY A 527 32.18 18.85 19.89
N VAL A 528 30.88 19.07 20.12
CA VAL A 528 30.16 18.54 21.29
C VAL A 528 29.32 17.33 20.91
N GLY A 529 29.61 16.18 21.51
CA GLY A 529 28.76 15.01 21.52
C GLY A 529 27.67 15.10 22.58
N VAL A 530 26.42 14.91 22.16
CA VAL A 530 25.25 14.86 23.03
C VAL A 530 24.59 13.49 22.88
N GLU A 531 24.43 12.78 23.99
CA GLU A 531 23.74 11.50 24.06
C GLU A 531 22.28 11.71 24.47
N GLN A 532 21.37 11.03 23.78
CA GLN A 532 19.93 11.14 24.03
C GLN A 532 19.33 9.74 24.19
N THR A 533 18.61 9.52 25.29
CA THR A 533 17.76 8.35 25.50
C THR A 533 16.31 8.80 25.49
N LEU A 534 15.49 8.23 24.61
CA LEU A 534 14.07 8.54 24.48
C LEU A 534 13.24 7.41 25.12
N ILE A 535 12.32 7.75 26.02
CA ILE A 535 11.54 6.76 26.78
C ILE A 535 10.09 6.79 26.30
N GLY A 536 9.74 5.87 25.39
CA GLY A 536 8.42 5.80 24.77
C GLY A 536 7.27 5.33 25.69
N VAL A 537 6.03 5.55 25.24
CA VAL A 537 4.82 5.04 25.91
C VAL A 537 4.64 3.56 25.58
N PRO A 538 4.47 2.65 26.57
CA PRO A 538 4.29 1.22 26.30
C PRO A 538 2.92 0.95 25.66
N ILE A 539 2.90 0.07 24.64
CA ILE A 539 1.68 -0.36 23.94
C ILE A 539 1.31 -1.79 24.34
N ILE A 540 0.05 -2.00 24.72
CA ILE A 540 -0.51 -3.32 24.99
C ILE A 540 -0.79 -4.01 23.65
N ARG A 541 -0.05 -5.09 23.35
CA ARG A 541 -0.26 -5.89 22.14
C ARG A 541 -0.97 -7.23 22.39
N LYS A 542 -0.87 -7.75 23.63
CA LYS A 542 -1.47 -9.04 24.00
C LYS A 542 -2.00 -8.99 25.43
N ILE A 543 -3.21 -9.50 25.62
CA ILE A 543 -3.85 -9.70 26.93
C ILE A 543 -4.10 -11.19 27.10
N LYS A 544 -3.72 -11.75 28.25
CA LYS A 544 -4.02 -13.13 28.63
C LYS A 544 -4.95 -13.12 29.84
N LEU A 545 -6.13 -13.70 29.71
CA LEU A 545 -7.09 -13.85 30.80
C LEU A 545 -7.03 -15.28 31.34
N PHE A 546 -6.82 -15.42 32.64
CA PHE A 546 -6.76 -16.72 33.32
C PHE A 546 -7.99 -16.85 34.23
N SER A 547 -9.08 -17.40 33.67
CA SER A 547 -10.31 -17.65 34.43
C SER A 547 -10.23 -19.00 35.13
N ASN A 548 -10.56 -19.03 36.43
CA ASN A 548 -10.79 -20.26 37.17
C ASN A 548 -12.21 -20.27 37.74
N PHE A 549 -12.78 -21.46 37.87
CA PHE A 549 -14.02 -21.67 38.59
C PHE A 549 -13.69 -22.37 39.90
N THR A 550 -14.20 -21.85 41.01
CA THR A 550 -14.03 -22.44 42.34
C THR A 550 -15.37 -22.46 43.05
N TYR A 551 -15.67 -23.57 43.74
CA TYR A 551 -16.89 -23.66 44.53
C TYR A 551 -16.73 -22.83 45.81
N ALA A 552 -17.80 -22.09 46.14
CA ALA A 552 -17.87 -21.35 47.39
C ALA A 552 -17.65 -22.28 48.58
N GLY A 553 -16.75 -21.91 49.50
CA GLY A 553 -16.44 -22.70 50.69
C GLY A 553 -15.32 -23.74 50.51
N SER A 554 -14.78 -23.92 49.29
CA SER A 554 -13.70 -24.87 49.05
C SER A 554 -12.33 -24.32 49.50
N ASN A 555 -11.34 -25.21 49.64
CA ASN A 555 -9.94 -24.83 49.94
C ASN A 555 -9.31 -23.94 48.85
N PHE A 556 -9.94 -23.85 47.68
CA PHE A 556 -9.54 -23.01 46.56
C PHE A 556 -10.41 -21.76 46.42
N ASP A 557 -11.35 -21.51 47.33
CA ASP A 557 -12.12 -20.26 47.38
C ASP A 557 -11.19 -19.15 47.90
N PRO A 558 -10.80 -18.17 47.06
CA PRO A 558 -9.84 -17.14 47.45
C PRO A 558 -10.37 -16.25 48.58
N ARG A 559 -11.69 -16.15 48.74
CA ARG A 559 -12.33 -15.35 49.80
C ARG A 559 -12.09 -15.94 51.19
N LEU A 560 -11.83 -17.25 51.27
CA LEU A 560 -11.51 -17.91 52.53
C LEU A 560 -10.04 -17.75 52.94
N LYS A 561 -9.16 -17.34 52.02
CA LYS A 561 -7.74 -17.12 52.30
C LYS A 561 -7.45 -15.80 53.00
N GLU A 562 -8.36 -14.82 52.93
CA GLU A 562 -8.24 -13.54 53.64
C GLU A 562 -8.73 -13.60 55.10
N VAL A 563 -9.29 -14.73 55.55
CA VAL A 563 -9.89 -14.90 56.89
C VAL A 563 -9.02 -15.80 57.80
N ALA A 564 -7.80 -16.16 57.38
CA ALA A 564 -6.87 -17.01 58.14
C ALA A 564 -5.67 -16.24 58.67
#